data_AF-A0A9C8NUI5-F1
#
_entry.id   AF-A0A9C8NUI5-F1
#
_cell.length_a   1.000
_cell.length_b   1.000
_cell.length_c   1.000
_cell.angle_alpha   90.00
_cell.angle_beta   90.00
_cell.angle_gamma   90.00
#
_symmetry.space_group_name_H-M   'P 1'
#
loop_
_entity.id
_entity.type
_entity.pdbx_description
1 polymer ?
#
loop_
_entity_poly.entity_id
_entity_poly.type
_entity_poly.pdbx_seq_one_letter_code
_entity_poly.pdbx_strand_id
1 'polypeptide(L)'
;MGVELLIVILIVFMLAAAVIALEADDLLSSVIAVGAAGFALSVIDLLVGAPDLAITQVVVEVIMLVLLIRAVLKRRDEAAAISSDLLRTGLCLLACGVLLAVVFFALGGLAGDDAPDGTIPPFGEPVLANGKRAAVPPGVSKQYLEQTVSETGAVNAVTAILLDFRAYDTLGEATVIFVSVLGAYALLRRVGRRKEGLSP
;
A
#
# COMPACT_ATOMS: atom_id res chain seq x y z
N MET A 1 -8.53 19.02 17.11
CA MET A 1 -9.87 18.45 17.39
C MET A 1 -10.70 18.09 16.16
N GLY A 2 -10.94 18.97 15.17
CA GLY A 2 -11.81 18.63 14.04
C GLY A 2 -11.24 17.56 13.08
N VAL A 3 -10.02 17.77 12.58
CA VAL A 3 -9.38 16.89 11.58
C VAL A 3 -8.98 15.54 12.17
N GLU A 4 -8.40 15.53 13.38
CA GLU A 4 -7.99 14.28 14.06
C GLU A 4 -9.19 13.36 14.32
N LEU A 5 -10.32 13.92 14.77
CA LEU A 5 -11.54 13.15 14.97
C LEU A 5 -12.06 12.58 13.64
N LEU A 6 -12.00 13.36 12.57
CA LEU A 6 -12.40 12.90 11.23
C LEU A 6 -11.51 11.74 10.75
N ILE A 7 -10.19 11.81 10.97
CA ILE A 7 -9.25 10.73 10.65
C ILE A 7 -9.63 9.47 11.45
N VAL A 8 -9.89 9.59 12.75
CA VAL A 8 -10.31 8.44 13.59
C VAL A 8 -11.61 7.83 13.07
N ILE A 9 -12.60 8.64 12.70
CA ILE A 9 -13.86 8.15 12.13
C ILE A 9 -13.61 7.40 10.81
N LEU A 10 -12.76 7.93 9.93
CA LEU A 10 -12.41 7.28 8.66
C LEU A 10 -11.66 5.97 8.89
N ILE A 11 -10.77 5.89 9.88
CA ILE A 11 -10.09 4.65 10.26
C ILE A 11 -11.12 3.62 10.75
N VAL A 12 -12.05 4.00 11.63
CA VAL A 12 -13.11 3.09 12.09
C VAL A 12 -13.98 2.62 10.92
N PHE A 13 -14.30 3.51 9.98
CA PHE A 13 -15.02 3.17 8.76
C PHE A 13 -14.24 2.16 7.89
N MET A 14 -12.93 2.35 7.71
CA MET A 14 -12.08 1.42 6.97
C MET A 14 -12.02 0.04 7.64
N LEU A 15 -11.95 0.00 8.97
CA LEU A 15 -11.99 -1.26 9.73
C LEU A 15 -13.32 -1.99 9.54
N ALA A 16 -14.45 -1.26 9.60
CA ALA A 16 -15.76 -1.82 9.33
C ALA A 16 -15.88 -2.35 7.89
N ALA A 17 -15.39 -1.57 6.90
CA ALA A 17 -15.36 -1.98 5.50
C ALA A 17 -14.49 -3.23 5.28
N ALA A 18 -13.36 -3.36 5.97
CA ALA A 18 -12.52 -4.55 5.93
C ALA A 18 -13.23 -5.78 6.51
N VAL A 19 -13.94 -5.64 7.64
CA VAL A 19 -14.75 -6.73 8.21
C VAL A 19 -15.86 -7.15 7.24
N ILE A 20 -16.60 -6.18 6.68
CA ILE A 20 -17.64 -6.44 5.68
C ILE A 20 -17.06 -7.16 4.46
N ALA A 21 -15.86 -6.77 4.00
CA ALA A 21 -15.21 -7.41 2.86
C ALA A 21 -14.89 -8.90 3.11
N LEU A 22 -14.56 -9.25 4.37
CA LEU A 22 -14.24 -10.62 4.79
C LEU A 22 -15.49 -11.48 5.05
N GLU A 23 -16.57 -10.87 5.52
CA GLU A 23 -17.82 -11.56 5.87
C GLU A 23 -18.85 -11.59 4.73
N ALA A 24 -18.66 -10.79 3.67
CA ALA A 24 -19.59 -10.74 2.55
C ALA A 24 -19.70 -12.11 1.84
N ASP A 25 -20.93 -12.58 1.68
CA ASP A 25 -21.26 -13.83 1.01
C ASP A 25 -21.03 -13.77 -0.51
N ASP A 26 -21.02 -12.57 -1.08
CA ASP A 26 -20.83 -12.34 -2.51
C ASP A 26 -19.57 -11.51 -2.82
N LEU A 27 -18.84 -11.95 -3.85
CA LEU A 27 -17.58 -11.34 -4.25
C LEU A 27 -17.74 -9.88 -4.69
N LEU A 28 -18.92 -9.49 -5.18
CA LEU A 28 -19.17 -8.13 -5.62
C LEU A 28 -19.25 -7.18 -4.41
N SER A 29 -19.97 -7.56 -3.36
CA SER A 29 -20.03 -6.85 -2.09
C SER A 29 -18.66 -6.76 -1.43
N SER A 30 -17.86 -7.83 -1.43
CA SER A 30 -16.47 -7.77 -0.94
C SER A 30 -15.64 -6.73 -1.69
N VAL A 31 -15.73 -6.72 -3.03
CA VAL A 31 -14.99 -5.78 -3.87
C VAL A 31 -15.44 -4.33 -3.64
N ILE A 32 -16.74 -4.08 -3.47
CA ILE A 32 -17.27 -2.74 -3.15
C ILE A 32 -16.79 -2.29 -1.77
N ALA A 33 -16.77 -3.17 -0.78
CA ALA A 33 -16.32 -2.86 0.58
C ALA A 33 -14.81 -2.52 0.62
N VAL A 34 -13.97 -3.27 -0.11
CA VAL A 34 -12.55 -2.91 -0.30
C VAL A 34 -12.41 -1.54 -0.96
N GLY A 35 -13.21 -1.26 -2.00
CA GLY A 35 -13.24 0.04 -2.66
C GLY A 35 -13.58 1.19 -1.73
N ALA A 36 -14.58 1.00 -0.86
CA ALA A 36 -14.96 1.98 0.14
C ALA A 36 -13.81 2.32 1.10
N ALA A 37 -13.07 1.30 1.56
CA ALA A 37 -11.90 1.51 2.40
C ALA A 37 -10.80 2.30 1.67
N GLY A 38 -10.57 2.02 0.38
CA GLY A 38 -9.58 2.72 -0.44
C GLY A 38 -9.92 4.18 -0.73
N PHE A 39 -11.20 4.51 -0.93
CA PHE A 39 -11.65 5.91 -1.02
C PHE A 39 -11.57 6.64 0.31
N ALA A 40 -11.83 5.96 1.43
CA ALA A 40 -11.61 6.58 2.75
C ALA A 40 -10.14 6.91 2.98
N LEU A 41 -9.21 6.06 2.50
CA LEU A 41 -7.77 6.32 2.55
C LEU A 41 -7.39 7.57 1.75
N SER A 42 -7.93 7.78 0.54
CA SER A 42 -7.60 8.99 -0.24
C SER A 42 -8.09 10.28 0.43
N VAL A 43 -9.20 10.21 1.18
CA VAL A 43 -9.64 11.33 2.03
C VAL A 43 -8.65 11.57 3.16
N ILE A 44 -8.16 10.52 3.82
CA ILE A 44 -7.12 10.65 4.85
C ILE A 44 -5.86 11.30 4.26
N ASP A 45 -5.41 10.91 3.08
CA ASP A 45 -4.25 11.50 2.40
C ASP A 45 -4.41 13.01 2.18
N LEU A 46 -5.61 13.47 1.77
CA LEU A 46 -5.93 14.90 1.68
C LEU A 46 -5.88 15.59 3.04
N LEU A 47 -6.39 14.95 4.09
CA LEU A 47 -6.43 15.51 5.44
C LEU A 47 -5.03 15.66 6.05
N VAL A 48 -4.09 14.79 5.70
CA VAL A 48 -2.68 14.88 6.14
C VAL A 48 -1.82 15.75 5.22
N GLY A 49 -2.41 16.39 4.20
CA GLY A 49 -1.70 17.30 3.30
C GLY A 49 -0.86 16.61 2.23
N ALA A 50 -1.22 15.39 1.83
CA ALA A 50 -0.56 14.64 0.77
C ALA A 50 -1.46 14.56 -0.50
N PRO A 51 -1.64 15.66 -1.25
CA PRO A 51 -2.54 15.70 -2.39
C PRO A 51 -2.11 14.79 -3.55
N ASP A 52 -0.80 14.63 -3.79
CA ASP A 52 -0.30 13.76 -4.85
C ASP A 52 -0.61 12.28 -4.56
N LEU A 53 -0.49 11.85 -3.30
CA LEU A 53 -0.88 10.51 -2.85
C LEU A 53 -2.40 10.31 -2.98
N ALA A 54 -3.20 11.30 -2.60
CA ALA A 54 -4.65 11.20 -2.73
C ALA A 54 -5.11 11.01 -4.18
N ILE A 55 -4.51 11.75 -5.13
CA ILE A 55 -4.86 11.65 -6.55
C ILE A 55 -4.47 10.28 -7.10
N THR A 56 -3.27 9.79 -6.79
CA THR A 56 -2.84 8.46 -7.26
C THR A 56 -3.67 7.35 -6.63
N GLN A 57 -3.99 7.46 -5.34
CA GLN A 57 -4.86 6.53 -4.63
C GLN A 57 -6.25 6.44 -5.29
N VAL A 58 -6.88 7.57 -5.63
CA VAL A 58 -8.18 7.57 -6.35
C VAL A 58 -8.07 6.89 -7.72
N VAL A 59 -7.03 7.18 -8.50
CA VAL A 59 -6.85 6.60 -9.84
C VAL A 59 -6.65 5.08 -9.75
N VAL A 60 -5.78 4.64 -8.85
CA VAL A 60 -5.51 3.21 -8.63
C VAL A 60 -6.76 2.51 -8.11
N GLU A 61 -7.48 3.12 -7.16
CA GLU A 61 -8.69 2.55 -6.59
C GLU A 61 -9.78 2.33 -7.66
N VAL A 62 -10.01 3.33 -8.52
CA VAL A 62 -10.99 3.20 -9.62
C VAL A 62 -10.57 2.10 -10.60
N ILE A 63 -9.29 2.03 -10.97
CA ILE A 63 -8.80 1.00 -11.89
C ILE A 63 -8.92 -0.39 -11.26
N MET A 64 -8.49 -0.56 -10.02
CA MET A 64 -8.55 -1.83 -9.30
C MET A 64 -10.00 -2.27 -9.08
N LEU A 65 -10.89 -1.36 -8.70
CA LEU A 65 -12.31 -1.64 -8.55
C LEU A 65 -12.92 -2.14 -9.86
N VAL A 66 -12.65 -1.48 -10.99
CA VAL A 66 -13.13 -1.92 -12.30
C VAL A 66 -12.55 -3.28 -12.69
N LEU A 67 -11.25 -3.51 -12.47
CA LEU A 67 -10.59 -4.79 -12.78
C LEU A 67 -11.14 -5.93 -11.91
N LEU A 68 -11.30 -5.70 -10.60
CA LEU A 68 -11.85 -6.68 -9.67
C LEU A 68 -13.31 -6.99 -9.99
N ILE A 69 -14.15 -5.98 -10.23
CA ILE A 69 -15.54 -6.19 -10.67
C ILE A 69 -15.57 -7.05 -11.94
N ARG A 70 -14.76 -6.71 -12.96
CA ARG A 70 -14.68 -7.50 -14.20
C ARG A 70 -14.19 -8.93 -13.97
N ALA A 71 -13.27 -9.14 -13.04
CA ALA A 71 -12.75 -10.45 -12.70
C ALA A 71 -13.80 -11.31 -11.98
N VAL A 72 -14.54 -10.74 -11.03
CA VAL A 72 -15.54 -11.47 -10.24
C VAL A 72 -16.84 -11.72 -11.01
N LEU A 73 -17.27 -10.80 -11.88
CA LEU A 73 -18.47 -10.98 -12.71
C LEU A 73 -18.40 -12.18 -13.65
N LYS A 74 -17.20 -12.68 -13.97
CA LYS A 74 -16.99 -13.84 -14.82
C LYS A 74 -16.91 -15.16 -14.04
N ARG A 75 -16.81 -15.09 -12.71
CA ARG A 75 -16.92 -16.25 -11.82
C ARG A 75 -18.39 -16.49 -11.52
N ARG A 76 -18.94 -17.63 -11.95
CA ARG A 76 -20.15 -18.15 -11.29
C ARG A 76 -19.72 -18.57 -9.89
N ASP A 77 -20.53 -18.21 -8.89
CA ASP A 77 -20.30 -18.48 -7.46
C ASP A 77 -20.28 -19.98 -7.16
N GLU A 78 -19.24 -20.67 -7.63
CA GLU A 78 -18.69 -21.80 -6.92
C GLU A 78 -17.66 -21.19 -5.96
N ALA A 79 -18.17 -20.62 -4.86
CA ALA A 79 -17.43 -20.63 -3.63
C ALA A 79 -17.12 -22.10 -3.37
N ALA A 80 -15.98 -22.56 -3.91
CA ALA A 80 -15.48 -23.89 -3.65
C ALA A 80 -15.60 -24.03 -2.14
N ALA A 81 -16.36 -25.03 -1.69
CA ALA A 81 -16.41 -25.42 -0.30
C ALA A 81 -15.00 -25.91 0.05
N ILE A 82 -14.09 -24.95 0.25
CA ILE A 82 -12.86 -25.16 0.97
C ILE A 82 -13.40 -25.51 2.33
N SER A 83 -13.35 -26.80 2.68
CA SER A 83 -13.50 -27.25 4.05
C SER A 83 -12.34 -26.62 4.81
N SER A 84 -12.49 -25.34 5.14
CA SER A 84 -11.55 -24.61 5.95
C SER A 84 -11.72 -25.22 7.32
N ASP A 85 -10.68 -25.93 7.78
CA ASP A 85 -10.54 -26.15 9.22
C ASP A 85 -10.53 -24.75 9.83
N LEU A 86 -11.68 -24.31 10.35
CA LEU A 86 -11.86 -23.00 10.98
C LEU A 86 -10.77 -22.78 12.04
N LEU A 87 -10.36 -23.87 12.68
CA LEU A 87 -9.22 -23.94 13.58
C LEU A 87 -7.90 -23.55 12.90
N ARG A 88 -7.56 -24.10 11.72
CA ARG A 88 -6.31 -23.77 11.00
C ARG A 88 -6.30 -22.33 10.50
N THR A 89 -7.42 -21.84 9.97
CA THR A 89 -7.53 -20.44 9.53
C THR A 89 -7.41 -19.50 10.72
N GLY A 90 -8.11 -19.79 11.83
CA GLY A 90 -8.00 -19.03 13.07
C GLY A 90 -6.59 -19.06 13.66
N LEU A 91 -5.93 -20.24 13.66
CA LEU A 91 -4.56 -20.39 14.14
C LEU A 91 -3.55 -19.63 13.26
N CYS A 92 -3.76 -19.61 11.94
CA CYS A 92 -2.91 -18.89 10.99
C CYS A 92 -3.05 -17.37 11.18
N LEU A 93 -4.29 -16.87 11.29
CA LEU A 93 -4.56 -15.46 11.56
C LEU A 93 -4.01 -15.02 12.92
N LEU A 94 -4.17 -15.86 13.95
CA LEU A 94 -3.60 -15.62 15.27
C LEU A 94 -2.08 -15.66 15.24
N ALA A 95 -1.47 -16.60 14.53
CA ALA A 95 -0.01 -16.67 14.37
C ALA A 95 0.53 -15.44 13.64
N CYS A 96 -0.12 -15.00 12.55
CA CYS A 96 0.23 -13.75 11.87
C CYS A 96 0.05 -12.53 12.78
N GLY A 97 -1.05 -12.45 13.52
CA GLY A 97 -1.30 -11.35 14.45
C GLY A 97 -0.28 -11.30 15.59
N VAL A 98 0.04 -12.45 16.19
CA VAL A 98 1.08 -12.58 17.22
C VAL A 98 2.45 -12.26 16.64
N LEU A 99 2.77 -12.73 15.44
CA LEU A 99 4.04 -12.41 14.78
C LEU A 99 4.16 -10.90 14.54
N LEU A 100 3.12 -10.26 14.02
CA LEU A 100 3.09 -8.82 13.80
C LEU A 100 3.21 -8.05 15.13
N ALA A 101 2.52 -8.49 16.18
CA ALA A 101 2.63 -7.89 17.51
C ALA A 101 4.03 -8.08 18.09
N VAL A 102 4.62 -9.27 18.00
CA VAL A 102 5.98 -9.56 18.46
C VAL A 102 6.99 -8.72 17.68
N VAL A 103 6.87 -8.62 16.36
CA VAL A 103 7.73 -7.75 15.54
C VAL A 103 7.55 -6.30 15.96
N PHE A 104 6.32 -5.84 16.16
CA PHE A 104 6.02 -4.47 16.60
C PHE A 104 6.62 -4.17 17.99
N PHE A 105 6.44 -5.05 18.98
CA PHE A 105 6.97 -4.87 20.33
C PHE A 105 8.48 -5.14 20.43
N ALA A 106 9.04 -6.03 19.60
CA ALA A 106 10.47 -6.25 19.52
C ALA A 106 11.16 -5.05 18.88
N LEU A 107 10.62 -4.53 17.77
CA LEU A 107 11.09 -3.28 17.17
C LEU A 107 10.85 -2.10 18.13
N GLY A 108 9.73 -2.07 18.83
CA GLY A 108 9.37 -1.06 19.82
C GLY A 108 10.23 -1.10 21.08
N GLY A 109 10.70 -2.27 21.51
CA GLY A 109 11.65 -2.43 22.61
C GLY A 109 13.11 -2.23 22.20
N LEU A 110 13.40 -2.32 20.90
CA LEU A 110 14.63 -1.86 20.26
C LEU A 110 14.55 -0.38 19.87
N ALA A 111 13.42 0.28 20.09
CA ALA A 111 13.16 1.69 19.80
C ALA A 111 12.94 2.48 21.09
N GLY A 112 13.36 3.74 21.12
CA GLY A 112 13.22 4.61 22.30
C GLY A 112 14.55 5.02 22.94
N ASP A 113 14.50 5.62 24.13
CA ASP A 113 15.68 6.12 24.86
C ASP A 113 16.57 5.00 25.43
N ASP A 114 16.05 3.79 25.57
CA ASP A 114 16.76 2.62 26.14
C ASP A 114 17.45 1.73 25.08
N ALA A 115 17.34 2.07 23.79
CA ALA A 115 17.99 1.34 22.71
C ALA A 115 19.53 1.54 22.75
N PRO A 116 20.35 0.47 22.80
CA PRO A 116 21.80 0.57 22.97
C PRO A 116 22.53 1.48 21.97
N ASP A 117 21.94 1.62 20.76
CA ASP A 117 22.58 2.27 19.61
C ASP A 117 21.74 3.44 19.06
N GLY A 118 20.55 3.70 19.64
CA GLY A 118 19.64 4.76 19.17
C GLY A 118 19.17 4.61 17.71
N THR A 119 19.25 3.41 17.14
CA THR A 119 19.06 3.12 15.71
C THR A 119 17.61 3.14 15.24
N ILE A 120 16.64 2.95 16.14
CA ILE A 120 15.20 3.00 15.84
C ILE A 120 14.53 4.09 16.69
N PRO A 121 13.88 5.11 16.08
CA PRO A 121 13.20 6.15 16.85
C PRO A 121 11.90 5.62 17.50
N PRO A 122 11.47 6.22 18.62
CA PRO A 122 10.19 5.89 19.22
C PRO A 122 9.04 6.14 18.24
N PHE A 123 7.95 5.39 18.44
CA PHE A 123 6.77 5.52 17.59
C PHE A 123 6.25 6.96 17.57
N GLY A 124 6.00 7.47 16.36
CA GLY A 124 5.54 8.84 16.15
C GLY A 124 6.65 9.87 15.90
N GLU A 125 7.92 9.51 16.07
CA GLU A 125 9.04 10.37 15.66
C GLU A 125 9.49 10.07 14.22
N PRO A 126 9.56 11.06 13.32
CA PRO A 126 9.95 10.80 11.95
C PRO A 126 11.46 10.60 11.84
N VAL A 127 11.86 9.40 11.41
CA VAL A 127 13.26 9.02 11.12
C VAL A 127 13.98 10.05 10.24
N LEU A 128 13.25 10.67 9.32
CA LEU A 128 13.78 11.58 8.30
C LEU A 128 13.65 13.08 8.66
N ALA A 129 13.03 13.42 9.80
CA ALA A 129 12.67 14.82 10.06
C ALA A 129 13.75 15.65 10.76
N ASN A 130 14.59 15.07 11.65
CA ASN A 130 15.78 15.74 12.20
C ASN A 130 16.58 14.79 13.10
N GLY A 131 17.86 14.58 12.79
CA GLY A 131 18.80 13.79 13.58
C GLY A 131 19.18 14.48 14.90
N LYS A 132 18.27 14.50 15.87
CA LYS A 132 18.57 14.93 17.25
C LYS A 132 19.39 13.90 18.04
N ARG A 133 19.73 12.75 17.45
CA ARG A 133 20.55 11.70 18.07
C ARG A 133 21.82 11.47 17.24
N ALA A 134 22.97 11.50 17.91
CA ALA A 134 24.32 11.50 17.31
C ALA A 134 24.66 10.28 16.44
N ALA A 135 23.85 9.21 16.48
CA ALA A 135 24.04 7.98 15.71
C ALA A 135 23.19 7.88 14.42
N VAL A 136 22.27 8.83 14.17
CA VAL A 136 21.40 8.83 12.98
C VAL A 136 21.79 10.00 12.08
N PRO A 137 22.17 9.77 10.80
CA PRO A 137 22.45 10.84 9.85
C PRO A 137 21.30 11.87 9.82
N PRO A 138 21.58 13.16 9.62
CA PRO A 138 20.52 14.16 9.48
C PRO A 138 19.57 13.72 8.38
N GLY A 139 18.27 13.71 8.69
CA GLY A 139 17.26 13.25 7.77
C GLY A 139 17.21 14.09 6.49
N VAL A 140 17.05 13.43 5.34
CA VAL A 140 17.10 14.05 4.01
C VAL A 140 15.89 14.92 3.68
N SER A 141 14.81 14.85 4.47
CA SER A 141 13.58 15.61 4.20
C SER A 141 13.82 17.11 4.19
N LYS A 142 14.63 17.63 5.12
CA LYS A 142 14.96 19.05 5.16
C LYS A 142 15.75 19.46 3.92
N GLN A 143 16.74 18.64 3.53
CA GLN A 143 17.54 18.87 2.35
C GLN A 143 16.67 18.89 1.09
N TYR A 144 15.76 17.92 0.92
CA TYR A 144 14.83 17.92 -0.22
C TYR A 144 13.95 19.18 -0.24
N LEU A 145 13.39 19.60 0.90
CA LEU A 145 12.55 20.80 0.94
C LEU A 145 13.33 22.09 0.63
N GLU A 146 14.56 22.21 1.11
CA GLU A 146 15.40 23.40 0.90
C GLU A 146 16.02 23.46 -0.50
N GLN A 147 16.40 22.31 -1.07
CA GLN A 147 17.14 22.24 -2.34
C GLN A 147 16.27 21.94 -3.57
N THR A 148 14.98 21.58 -3.40
CA THR A 148 14.07 21.25 -4.52
C THR A 148 14.12 22.30 -5.63
N VAL A 149 13.83 23.57 -5.31
CA VAL A 149 13.72 24.61 -6.34
C VAL A 149 15.09 24.93 -6.95
N SER A 150 16.17 24.88 -6.16
CA SER A 150 17.52 25.23 -6.63
C SER A 150 18.15 24.16 -7.51
N GLU A 151 17.92 22.89 -7.21
CA GLU A 151 18.59 21.77 -7.89
C GLU A 151 17.77 21.19 -9.04
N THR A 152 16.44 21.19 -8.93
CA THR A 152 15.56 20.58 -9.94
C THR A 152 14.73 21.60 -10.71
N GLY A 153 14.57 22.81 -10.18
CA GLY A 153 13.68 23.83 -10.73
C GLY A 153 12.19 23.52 -10.59
N ALA A 154 11.83 22.39 -9.97
CA ALA A 154 10.44 22.03 -9.73
C ALA A 154 9.88 22.74 -8.50
N VAL A 155 8.61 23.14 -8.56
CA VAL A 155 7.90 23.75 -7.42
C VAL A 155 7.19 22.71 -6.55
N ASN A 156 6.91 21.52 -7.10
CA ASN A 156 6.34 20.41 -6.35
C ASN A 156 7.48 19.53 -5.81
N ALA A 157 7.64 19.51 -4.49
CA ALA A 157 8.66 18.72 -3.80
C ALA A 157 8.49 17.21 -4.02
N VAL A 158 7.27 16.69 -4.06
CA VAL A 158 7.01 15.26 -4.32
C VAL A 158 7.46 14.90 -5.73
N THR A 159 7.11 15.71 -6.73
CA THR A 159 7.55 15.50 -8.11
C THR A 159 9.06 15.56 -8.24
N ALA A 160 9.71 16.54 -7.61
CA ALA A 160 11.17 16.67 -7.59
C ALA A 160 11.84 15.44 -6.95
N ILE A 161 11.27 14.92 -5.86
CA ILE A 161 11.79 13.72 -5.21
C ILE A 161 11.66 12.52 -6.15
N LEU A 162 10.50 12.32 -6.77
CA LEU A 162 10.25 11.15 -7.62
C LEU A 162 11.03 11.18 -8.94
N LEU A 163 11.16 12.35 -9.59
CA LEU A 163 11.73 12.45 -10.94
C LEU A 163 13.20 12.87 -10.97
N ASP A 164 13.71 13.51 -9.92
CA ASP A 164 15.11 13.97 -9.87
C ASP A 164 15.88 13.27 -8.74
N PHE A 165 15.60 13.58 -7.47
CA PHE A 165 16.41 13.06 -6.35
C PHE A 165 16.39 11.53 -6.23
N ARG A 166 15.27 10.89 -6.56
CA ARG A 166 15.05 9.44 -6.49
C ARG A 166 14.52 8.87 -7.80
N ALA A 167 14.96 9.46 -8.92
CA ALA A 167 14.56 9.06 -10.28
C ALA A 167 14.75 7.56 -10.57
N TYR A 168 15.82 6.96 -10.02
CA TYR A 168 16.12 5.54 -10.23
C TYR A 168 15.10 4.61 -9.56
N ASP A 169 14.55 4.98 -8.42
CA ASP A 169 13.52 4.18 -7.74
C ASP A 169 12.23 4.19 -8.59
N THR A 170 11.81 5.37 -9.06
CA THR A 170 10.66 5.53 -9.96
C THR A 170 10.85 4.80 -11.30
N LEU A 171 12.06 4.80 -11.86
CA LEU A 171 12.38 4.03 -13.07
C LEU A 171 12.20 2.51 -12.84
N GLY A 172 12.63 2.03 -11.68
CA GLY A 172 12.44 0.64 -11.26
C GLY A 172 10.96 0.28 -11.15
N GLU A 173 10.17 1.10 -10.44
CA GLU A 173 8.73 0.93 -10.29
C GLU A 173 7.99 0.93 -11.63
N ALA A 174 8.30 1.89 -12.51
CA ALA A 174 7.72 1.97 -13.86
C ALA A 174 8.05 0.71 -14.68
N THR A 175 9.27 0.18 -14.55
CA THR A 175 9.67 -1.06 -15.22
C THR A 175 8.85 -2.25 -14.72
N VAL A 176 8.64 -2.36 -13.40
CA VAL A 176 7.82 -3.43 -12.80
C VAL A 176 6.37 -3.35 -13.29
N ILE A 177 5.76 -2.16 -13.28
CA ILE A 177 4.39 -1.97 -13.78
C ILE A 177 4.30 -2.34 -15.26
N PHE A 178 5.26 -1.89 -16.08
CA PHE A 178 5.32 -2.21 -17.50
C PHE A 178 5.38 -3.72 -17.75
N VAL A 179 6.27 -4.42 -17.04
CA VAL A 179 6.41 -5.89 -17.16
C VAL A 179 5.15 -6.61 -16.67
N SER A 180 4.53 -6.17 -15.56
CA SER A 180 3.28 -6.74 -15.06
C SER A 180 2.12 -6.60 -16.06
N VAL A 181 1.98 -5.43 -16.70
CA VAL A 181 0.97 -5.21 -17.75
C VAL A 181 1.22 -6.10 -18.95
N LEU A 182 2.47 -6.24 -19.41
CA LEU A 182 2.84 -7.16 -20.49
C LEU A 182 2.56 -8.62 -20.13
N GLY A 183 2.86 -9.02 -18.89
CA GLY A 183 2.58 -10.35 -18.37
C GLY A 183 1.08 -10.66 -18.36
N ALA A 184 0.27 -9.75 -17.81
CA ALA A 184 -1.18 -9.86 -17.81
C ALA A 184 -1.74 -9.94 -19.24
N TYR A 185 -1.27 -9.08 -20.15
CA TYR A 185 -1.65 -9.12 -21.55
C TYR A 185 -1.28 -10.45 -22.23
N ALA A 186 -0.08 -10.97 -21.97
CA ALA A 186 0.39 -12.24 -22.51
C ALA A 186 -0.45 -13.43 -22.03
N LEU A 187 -1.01 -13.37 -20.81
CA LEU A 187 -1.93 -14.36 -20.26
C LEU A 187 -3.35 -14.22 -20.82
N LEU A 188 -3.83 -13.00 -21.01
CA LEU A 188 -5.20 -12.72 -21.46
C LEU A 188 -5.39 -12.82 -22.98
N ARG A 189 -4.32 -12.92 -23.77
CA ARG A 189 -4.42 -13.05 -25.23
C ARG A 189 -5.16 -14.34 -25.63
N ARG A 190 -6.13 -14.21 -26.54
CA ARG A 190 -6.98 -15.33 -26.99
C ARG A 190 -6.26 -16.36 -27.88
N VAL A 191 -5.21 -15.95 -28.58
CA VAL A 191 -4.48 -16.81 -29.51
C VAL A 191 -3.05 -16.96 -29.00
N GLY A 192 -2.71 -18.17 -28.56
CA GLY A 192 -1.32 -18.55 -28.31
C GLY A 192 -0.58 -18.68 -29.64
N ARG A 193 0.69 -18.25 -29.70
CA ARG A 193 1.58 -18.55 -30.84
C ARG A 193 1.85 -20.06 -30.83
N ARG A 194 0.96 -20.86 -31.43
CA ARG A 194 1.25 -22.26 -31.78
C ARG A 194 2.30 -22.23 -32.88
N LYS A 195 3.44 -22.91 -32.68
CA LYS A 195 4.31 -23.26 -33.81
C LYS A 195 3.58 -24.35 -34.59
N GLU A 196 3.01 -23.99 -35.73
CA GLU A 196 2.77 -24.97 -36.78
C GLU A 196 4.13 -25.47 -37.26
N GLY A 197 4.41 -26.77 -37.12
CA GLY A 197 5.61 -27.38 -37.72
C GLY A 197 6.50 -28.26 -36.84
N LEU A 198 5.97 -29.04 -35.89
CA LEU A 198 6.63 -30.31 -35.53
C LEU A 198 5.74 -31.46 -35.98
N SER A 199 6.02 -31.93 -37.20
CA SER A 199 5.64 -33.27 -37.65
C SER A 199 6.60 -34.29 -37.01
N PRO A 200 6.12 -35.48 -36.61
CA PRO A 200 6.96 -36.55 -36.06
C PRO A 200 7.95 -37.13 -37.09
#